data_AF-A0AAT9HCV3-F1
#
_entry.id   AF-A0AAT9HCV3-F1
#
_cell.length_a   1.000
_cell.length_b   1.000
_cell.length_c   1.000
_cell.angle_alpha   90.00
_cell.angle_beta   90.00
_cell.angle_gamma   90.00
#
_symmetry.space_group_name_H-M   'P 1'
#
loop_
_entity.id
_entity.type
_entity.pdbx_description
1 polymer ?
#
loop_
_entity_poly.entity_id
_entity_poly.type
_entity_poly.pdbx_seq_one_letter_code
_entity_poly.pdbx_strand_id
1 'polypeptide(L)'
;MRLPVNTEVDGAAEREDPRWDVFQKVYDTAGRNAPALPNWSNIRQISSEGLNGVVSDCSRDVGRAMDELAGEIDAELEKQGAKG
;
A
#
# COMPACT_ATOMS: atom_id res chain seq x y z
N MET A 1 -8.32 -5.30 1.55
CA MET A 1 -8.40 -6.56 2.31
C MET A 1 -7.53 -6.43 3.56
N ARG A 2 -8.03 -6.85 4.72
CA ARG A 2 -7.15 -7.16 5.86
C ARG A 2 -6.66 -8.58 5.68
N LEU A 3 -5.39 -8.86 5.98
CA LEU A 3 -4.87 -10.21 5.92
C LEU A 3 -5.61 -11.07 6.96
N PRO A 4 -6.14 -12.27 6.64
CA PRO A 4 -6.79 -13.13 7.63
C PRO A 4 -5.90 -13.34 8.86
N VAL A 5 -6.53 -13.24 10.04
CA VAL A 5 -5.88 -13.52 11.32
C VAL A 5 -5.47 -15.00 11.39
N ASN A 6 -6.21 -15.87 10.71
CA ASN A 6 -5.88 -17.28 10.59
C ASN A 6 -4.95 -17.50 9.39
N THR A 7 -3.69 -17.81 9.68
CA THR A 7 -2.64 -18.11 8.70
C THR A 7 -2.58 -19.59 8.32
N GLU A 8 -3.41 -20.44 8.93
CA GLU A 8 -3.43 -21.89 8.68
C GLU A 8 -4.41 -22.27 7.57
N VAL A 9 -5.24 -21.33 7.10
CA VAL A 9 -6.17 -21.57 5.99
C VAL A 9 -5.42 -21.55 4.68
N ASP A 10 -5.44 -22.68 3.97
CA ASP A 10 -5.02 -22.75 2.58
C ASP A 10 -6.14 -22.21 1.68
N GLY A 11 -6.01 -20.94 1.30
CA GLY A 11 -6.97 -20.28 0.43
C GLY A 11 -7.05 -20.88 -0.97
N ALA A 12 -6.01 -21.59 -1.43
CA ALA A 12 -6.03 -22.29 -2.71
C ALA A 12 -6.85 -23.58 -2.63
N ALA A 13 -6.66 -24.35 -1.56
CA ALA A 13 -7.45 -25.56 -1.30
C ALA A 13 -8.95 -25.25 -1.14
N GLU A 14 -9.30 -24.16 -0.45
CA GLU A 14 -10.71 -23.76 -0.20
C GLU A 14 -11.43 -23.21 -1.44
N ARG A 15 -10.69 -22.76 -2.46
CA ARG A 15 -11.26 -22.07 -3.62
C ARG A 15 -11.34 -22.94 -4.86
N GLU A 16 -10.63 -24.08 -4.87
CA GLU A 16 -10.64 -25.07 -5.96
C GLU A 16 -10.36 -24.47 -7.35
N ASP A 17 -9.63 -23.35 -7.41
CA ASP A 17 -9.27 -22.66 -8.64
C ASP A 17 -7.77 -22.35 -8.65
N PRO A 18 -7.01 -22.81 -9.66
CA PRO A 18 -5.54 -22.75 -9.69
C PRO A 18 -4.99 -21.32 -9.67
N ARG A 19 -5.81 -20.30 -9.96
CA ARG A 19 -5.36 -18.90 -9.83
C ARG A 19 -5.09 -18.53 -8.36
N TRP A 20 -5.74 -19.21 -7.42
CA TRP A 20 -5.54 -18.97 -5.98
C TRP A 20 -4.18 -19.41 -5.47
N ASP A 21 -3.46 -20.29 -6.19
CA ASP A 21 -2.07 -20.63 -5.85
C ASP A 21 -1.18 -19.39 -5.84
N VAL A 22 -1.38 -18.48 -6.79
CA VAL A 22 -0.62 -17.22 -6.87
C VAL A 22 -1.00 -16.29 -5.74
N PHE A 23 -2.30 -16.19 -5.43
CA PHE A 23 -2.78 -15.37 -4.32
C PHE A 23 -2.21 -15.86 -2.98
N GLN A 24 -2.27 -17.17 -2.71
CA GLN A 24 -1.72 -17.79 -1.51
C GLN A 24 -0.21 -17.54 -1.40
N LYS A 25 0.54 -17.78 -2.47
CA LYS A 25 1.99 -17.53 -2.50
C LYS A 25 2.36 -16.06 -2.21
N VAL A 26 1.68 -15.10 -2.84
CA VAL A 26 1.96 -13.67 -2.64
C VAL A 26 1.54 -13.23 -1.25
N TYR A 27 0.41 -13.76 -0.74
CA TYR A 27 -0.06 -13.51 0.61
C TYR A 27 1.00 -13.93 1.66
N ASP A 28 1.51 -15.17 1.56
CA ASP A 28 2.46 -15.72 2.54
C ASP A 28 3.82 -15.01 2.50
N THR A 29 4.29 -14.63 1.31
CA THR A 29 5.66 -14.12 1.13
C THR A 29 5.75 -12.59 1.21
N ALA A 30 4.74 -11.89 0.70
CA ALA A 30 4.78 -10.44 0.53
C ALA A 30 3.61 -9.70 1.20
N GLY A 31 2.61 -10.42 1.72
CA GLY A 31 1.47 -9.82 2.40
C GLY A 31 1.92 -9.00 3.61
N ARG A 32 1.55 -7.72 3.64
CA ARG A 32 1.72 -6.85 4.81
C ARG A 32 0.39 -6.16 5.12
N ASN A 33 0.07 -6.05 6.40
CA ASN A 33 -1.05 -5.23 6.82
C ASN A 33 -0.72 -3.76 6.58
N ALA A 34 -1.68 -3.00 6.09
CA ALA A 34 -1.56 -1.55 6.06
C ALA A 34 -1.43 -1.02 7.51
N PRO A 35 -0.67 0.07 7.73
CA PRO A 35 -0.58 0.71 9.03
C PRO A 35 -1.96 1.10 9.57
N ALA A 36 -2.13 0.97 10.89
CA ALA A 36 -3.35 1.40 11.57
C ALA A 36 -3.36 2.93 11.71
N LEU A 37 -3.87 3.61 10.69
CA LEU A 37 -4.00 5.07 10.67
C LEU A 37 -5.46 5.51 10.79
N PRO A 38 -5.76 6.60 11.52
CA PRO A 38 -7.11 7.17 11.61
C PRO A 38 -7.75 7.42 10.23
N ASN A 39 -6.98 7.86 9.25
CA ASN A 39 -7.44 8.05 7.87
C ASN A 39 -6.42 7.49 6.85
N TRP A 40 -6.46 6.17 6.67
CA TRP A 40 -5.70 5.48 5.61
C TRP A 40 -6.10 5.91 4.19
N SER A 41 -7.31 6.43 4.00
CA SER A 41 -7.77 6.82 2.66
C SER A 41 -6.99 8.01 2.11
N ASN A 42 -6.68 8.99 2.96
CA ASN A 42 -5.88 10.15 2.58
C ASN A 42 -4.46 9.76 2.16
N ILE A 43 -3.81 8.88 2.92
CA ILE A 43 -2.47 8.39 2.56
C ILE A 43 -2.49 7.71 1.18
N ARG A 44 -3.49 6.88 0.90
CA ARG A 44 -3.63 6.25 -0.44
C ARG A 44 -3.84 7.28 -1.55
N GLN A 45 -4.60 8.34 -1.29
CA GLN A 45 -4.83 9.39 -2.27
C GLN A 45 -3.53 10.15 -2.58
N ILE A 46 -2.83 10.61 -1.54
CA ILE A 46 -1.53 11.31 -1.66
C ILE A 46 -0.53 10.44 -2.44
N SER A 47 -0.38 9.17 -2.07
CA SER A 47 0.47 8.23 -2.81
C SER A 47 0.05 8.08 -4.27
N SER A 48 -1.25 7.98 -4.55
CA SER A 48 -1.73 7.84 -5.92
C SER A 48 -1.42 9.07 -6.77
N GLU A 49 -1.66 10.27 -6.23
CA GLU A 49 -1.43 11.53 -6.94
C GLU A 49 0.06 11.75 -7.22
N GLY A 50 0.92 11.54 -6.22
CA GLY A 50 2.37 11.66 -6.38
C GLY A 50 2.94 10.67 -7.40
N LEU A 51 2.57 9.38 -7.31
CA LEU A 51 3.06 8.35 -8.24
C LEU A 51 2.51 8.56 -9.66
N ASN A 52 1.23 8.90 -9.82
CA ASN A 52 0.65 9.23 -11.12
C ASN A 52 1.34 10.45 -11.75
N GLY A 53 1.69 11.45 -10.95
CA GLY A 53 2.43 12.62 -11.40
C GLY A 53 3.83 12.30 -11.92
N VAL A 54 4.50 11.29 -11.35
CA VAL A 54 5.80 10.81 -11.85
C VAL A 54 5.67 10.06 -13.16
N VAL A 55 4.73 9.11 -13.27
CA VAL A 55 4.64 8.26 -14.46
C VAL A 55 4.04 8.95 -15.68
N SER A 56 3.33 10.07 -15.48
CA SER A 56 2.67 10.82 -16.55
C SER A 56 3.56 11.87 -17.23
N ASP A 57 4.71 12.23 -16.63
CA ASP A 57 5.64 13.22 -17.17
C ASP A 57 7.07 12.67 -17.21
N CYS A 58 7.51 12.25 -18.40
CA CYS A 58 8.86 11.72 -18.63
C CYS A 58 9.98 12.75 -18.43
N SER A 59 9.66 14.04 -18.37
CA SER A 59 10.64 15.12 -18.14
C SER A 59 10.75 15.54 -16.67
N ARG A 60 9.88 15.01 -15.81
CA ARG A 60 9.82 15.36 -14.39
C ARG A 60 11.08 14.91 -13.66
N ASP A 61 11.54 15.75 -12.74
CA ASP A 61 12.55 15.36 -11.75
C ASP A 61 11.93 14.38 -10.76
N VAL A 62 12.25 13.10 -10.92
CA VAL A 62 11.74 12.01 -10.09
C VAL A 62 12.19 12.15 -8.64
N GLY A 63 13.45 12.53 -8.40
CA GLY A 63 13.99 12.65 -7.05
C GLY A 63 13.23 13.71 -6.27
N ARG A 64 13.11 14.90 -6.85
CA ARG A 64 12.34 16.00 -6.26
C ARG A 64 10.87 15.62 -6.03
N ALA A 65 10.23 14.95 -6.99
CA ALA A 65 8.83 14.55 -6.86
C ALA A 65 8.61 13.54 -5.72
N MET A 66 9.57 12.66 -5.48
CA MET A 66 9.52 11.71 -4.35
C MET A 66 9.78 12.40 -3.00
N ASP A 67 10.66 13.40 -2.96
CA ASP A 67 10.87 14.22 -1.75
C ASP A 67 9.61 15.02 -1.39
N GLU A 68 8.93 15.61 -2.38
CA GLU A 68 7.65 16.30 -2.19
C GLU A 68 6.57 15.34 -1.67
N LEU A 69 6.43 14.16 -2.28
CA LEU A 69 5.50 13.11 -1.82
C LEU A 69 5.80 12.67 -0.37
N ALA A 70 7.07 12.50 -0.02
CA ALA A 70 7.45 12.15 1.34
C ALA A 70 7.01 13.23 2.35
N GLY A 71 7.19 14.51 2.00
CA GLY A 71 6.74 15.64 2.82
C GLY A 71 5.21 15.68 3.02
N GLU A 72 4.44 15.38 1.98
CA GLU A 72 2.96 15.32 2.06
C GLU A 72 2.47 14.18 2.96
N ILE A 73 3.10 13.00 2.85
CA ILE A 73 2.81 11.85 3.73
C ILE A 73 3.12 12.22 5.18
N ASP A 74 4.28 12.83 5.43
CA ASP A 74 4.70 13.28 6.76
C ASP A 74 3.72 14.27 7.39
N ALA A 75 3.25 15.24 6.61
CA ALA A 75 2.28 16.23 7.06
C ALA A 75 0.92 15.59 7.41
N GLU A 76 0.46 14.61 6.61
CA GLU A 76 -0.78 13.90 6.89
C GLU A 76 -0.64 12.96 8.10
N LEU A 77 0.50 12.30 8.28
CA LEU A 77 0.78 11.52 9.49
C LEU A 77 0.78 12.38 10.75
N GLU A 78 1.38 13.58 10.70
CA GLU A 78 1.38 14.54 11.80
C GLU A 78 -0.03 15.00 12.15
N LYS A 79 -0.82 15.38 11.12
CA LYS A 79 -2.23 15.77 11.28
C LYS A 79 -3.09 14.66 11.88
N GLN A 80 -2.78 13.40 11.59
CA GLN A 80 -3.47 12.25 12.18
C GLN A 80 -2.94 11.87 13.57
N GLY A 81 -1.92 12.55 14.10
CA GLY A 81 -1.27 12.21 15.36
C GLY A 81 -0.55 10.85 15.33
N ALA A 82 -0.14 10.42 14.14
CA ALA A 82 0.47 9.11 13.88
C ALA A 82 1.93 9.20 13.42
N LYS A 83 2.50 10.41 13.40
CA LYS A 83 3.93 10.63 13.16
C LYS A 83 4.72 10.19 14.40
N GLY A 84 5.65 9.25 14.20
CA GLY A 84 6.52 8.70 15.24
C GLY A 84 7.74 9.57 15.51
#